data_AF-A0A7I7QL32-F1
#
_entry.id   AF-A0A7I7QL32-F1
#
_cell.length_a   1.000
_cell.length_b   1.000
_cell.length_c   1.000
_cell.angle_alpha   90.00
_cell.angle_beta   90.00
_cell.angle_gamma   90.00
#
_symmetry.space_group_name_H-M   'P 1'
#
loop_
_entity.id
_entity.type
_entity.pdbx_description
1 polymer ?
#
loop_
_entity_poly.entity_id
_entity_poly.type
_entity_poly.pdbx_seq_one_letter_code
_entity_poly.pdbx_strand_id
1 'polypeptide(L)'
;MAELQAMPQSTRDLPIACVEGWSANAQWTGIVLADLVAAEGGSPDSDVRMTSLEPPGPYSRTTLPARHARDSATLIALRLNGAELDLDHGYPCRLIAPTRPGVLQTKWLTRIEVVGG
;
A
#
# COMPACT_ATOMS: atom_id res chain seq x y z
N MET A 1 3.06 -12.94 6.60
CA MET A 1 4.22 -12.52 5.78
C MET A 1 4.58 -13.54 4.72
N ALA A 2 4.80 -14.82 5.06
CA ALA A 2 5.10 -15.86 4.06
C ALA A 2 4.03 -15.99 2.96
N GLU A 3 2.74 -15.88 3.30
CA GLU A 3 1.65 -15.91 2.33
C GLU A 3 1.71 -14.73 1.35
N LEU A 4 1.90 -13.50 1.86
CA LEU A 4 2.05 -12.30 1.02
C LEU A 4 3.27 -12.40 0.08
N GLN A 5 4.38 -13.00 0.54
CA GLN A 5 5.57 -13.22 -0.30
C GLN A 5 5.35 -14.31 -1.36
N ALA A 6 4.44 -15.27 -1.12
CA ALA A 6 4.11 -16.32 -2.06
C ALA A 6 3.13 -15.87 -3.16
N MET A 7 2.40 -14.77 -2.94
CA MET A 7 1.54 -14.16 -3.95
C MET A 7 2.35 -13.57 -5.12
N PRO A 8 1.75 -13.39 -6.32
CA PRO A 8 2.40 -12.74 -7.44
C PRO A 8 2.94 -11.35 -7.07
N GLN A 9 4.26 -11.20 -7.16
CA GLN A 9 4.93 -9.92 -6.89
C GLN A 9 5.00 -9.09 -8.18
N SER A 10 4.66 -7.82 -8.07
CA SER A 10 4.77 -6.81 -9.12
C SER A 10 5.80 -5.76 -8.72
N THR A 11 6.60 -5.32 -9.69
CA THR A 11 7.57 -4.22 -9.50
C THR A 11 7.11 -3.01 -10.29
N ARG A 12 7.13 -1.83 -9.67
CA ARG A 12 6.74 -0.56 -10.27
C ARG A 12 7.71 0.55 -9.85
N ASP A 13 8.18 1.33 -10.81
CA ASP A 13 8.93 2.56 -10.55
C ASP A 13 7.93 3.69 -10.31
N LEU A 14 7.80 4.11 -9.05
CA LEU A 14 6.81 5.11 -8.62
C LEU A 14 7.47 6.17 -7.75
N PRO A 15 7.15 7.47 -7.97
CA PRO A 15 7.66 8.52 -7.12
C PRO A 15 7.01 8.46 -5.73
N ILE A 16 7.80 8.77 -4.71
CA ILE A 16 7.31 9.14 -3.39
C ILE A 16 7.52 10.64 -3.19
N ALA A 17 6.46 11.35 -2.81
CA ALA A 17 6.54 12.75 -2.43
C ALA A 17 6.57 12.86 -0.90
N CYS A 18 7.57 13.53 -0.34
CA CYS A 18 7.58 13.91 1.07
C CYS A 18 6.76 15.19 1.28
N VAL A 19 6.17 15.31 2.46
CA VAL A 19 5.44 16.53 2.90
C VAL A 19 6.34 17.77 2.95
N GLU A 20 7.66 17.58 2.94
CA GLU A 20 8.68 18.63 2.93
C GLU A 20 8.98 19.18 1.52
N GLY A 21 8.23 18.76 0.49
CA GLY A 21 8.28 19.36 -0.84
C GLY A 21 9.29 18.74 -1.81
N TRP A 22 9.91 17.61 -1.45
CA TRP A 22 10.75 16.83 -2.36
C TRP A 22 10.02 15.57 -2.85
N SER A 23 10.41 15.07 -4.02
CA SER A 23 9.98 13.77 -4.52
C SER A 23 11.17 12.96 -4.99
N ALA A 24 11.14 11.65 -4.76
CA ALA A 24 12.17 10.73 -5.23
C ALA A 24 11.51 9.56 -5.96
N ASN A 25 12.08 9.20 -7.10
CA ASN A 25 11.71 7.97 -7.79
C ASN A 25 12.30 6.78 -7.04
N ALA A 26 11.48 5.76 -6.83
CA ALA A 26 11.92 4.54 -6.20
C ALA A 26 11.25 3.33 -6.87
N GLN A 27 11.96 2.21 -6.86
CA GLN A 27 11.44 0.96 -7.35
C GLN A 27 10.77 0.22 -6.20
N TRP A 28 9.47 0.00 -6.32
CA TRP A 28 8.66 -0.68 -5.30
C TRP A 28 8.31 -2.07 -5.80
N THR A 29 8.47 -3.07 -4.95
CA THR A 29 8.04 -4.44 -5.24
C THR A 29 7.08 -4.92 -4.16
N GLY A 30 5.96 -5.51 -4.57
CA GLY A 30 4.93 -6.01 -3.69
C GLY A 30 3.72 -6.57 -4.44
N ILE A 31 2.60 -6.72 -3.75
CA ILE A 31 1.38 -7.29 -4.33
C ILE A 31 0.48 -6.17 -4.87
N VAL A 32 -0.13 -6.38 -6.03
CA VAL A 32 -1.16 -5.47 -6.54
C VAL A 32 -2.38 -5.56 -5.63
N LEU A 33 -2.84 -4.42 -5.11
CA LEU A 33 -3.94 -4.40 -4.13
C LEU A 33 -5.23 -5.00 -4.70
N ALA A 34 -5.55 -4.73 -5.96
CA ALA A 34 -6.72 -5.28 -6.62
C ALA A 34 -6.70 -6.83 -6.64
N ASP A 35 -5.53 -7.41 -6.92
CA ASP A 35 -5.34 -8.87 -6.94
C ASP A 35 -5.44 -9.45 -5.54
N LEU A 36 -4.90 -8.76 -4.52
CA LEU A 36 -5.04 -9.16 -3.12
C LEU A 36 -6.51 -9.16 -2.67
N VAL A 37 -7.24 -8.10 -3.00
CA VAL A 37 -8.67 -7.99 -2.67
C VAL A 37 -9.47 -9.09 -3.37
N ALA A 38 -9.22 -9.35 -4.65
CA ALA A 38 -9.89 -10.39 -5.41
C ALA A 38 -9.56 -11.81 -4.89
N ALA A 39 -8.32 -12.07 -4.50
CA ALA A 39 -7.89 -13.36 -3.94
C ALA A 39 -8.63 -13.72 -2.64
N GLU A 40 -8.95 -12.72 -1.83
CA GLU A 40 -9.71 -12.86 -0.58
C GLU A 40 -11.24 -12.76 -0.78
N GLY A 41 -11.72 -12.76 -2.03
CA GLY A 41 -13.14 -12.74 -2.36
C GLY A 41 -13.83 -11.38 -2.25
N GLY A 42 -13.04 -10.29 -2.12
CA GLY A 42 -13.55 -8.92 -2.11
C GLY A 42 -13.68 -8.32 -3.52
N SER A 43 -14.37 -7.18 -3.60
CA SER A 43 -14.48 -6.39 -4.83
C SER A 43 -13.41 -5.29 -4.87
N PRO A 44 -12.57 -5.21 -5.92
CA PRO A 44 -11.63 -4.10 -6.09
C PRO A 44 -12.34 -2.76 -6.38
N ASP A 45 -13.63 -2.78 -6.73
CA ASP A 45 -14.49 -1.60 -6.88
C ASP A 45 -15.14 -1.14 -5.56
N SER A 46 -14.79 -1.77 -4.43
CA SER A 46 -15.17 -1.31 -3.10
C SER A 46 -14.08 -0.44 -2.48
N ASP A 47 -14.47 0.42 -1.55
CA ASP A 47 -13.51 1.15 -0.72
C ASP A 47 -12.72 0.16 0.15
N VAL A 48 -11.45 0.45 0.44
CA VAL A 48 -10.60 -0.42 1.25
C VAL A 48 -10.09 0.36 2.45
N ARG A 49 -10.41 -0.09 3.65
CA ARG A 49 -9.86 0.46 4.90
C ARG A 49 -8.51 -0.16 5.20
N MET A 50 -7.56 0.71 5.47
CA MET A 50 -6.19 0.39 5.83
C MET A 50 -5.97 0.75 7.29
N THR A 51 -5.37 -0.16 8.05
CA THR A 51 -4.97 0.07 9.45
C THR A 51 -3.46 -0.03 9.58
N SER A 52 -2.85 0.96 10.24
CA SER A 52 -1.42 1.09 10.50
C SER A 52 -1.11 0.88 11.99
N LEU A 53 0.13 0.49 12.31
CA LEU A 53 0.68 0.48 13.68
C LEU A 53 1.01 1.86 14.24
N GLU A 54 0.77 2.94 13.48
CA GLU A 54 0.94 4.30 13.97
C GLU A 54 0.16 4.55 15.28
N PRO A 55 0.67 5.43 16.16
CA PRO A 55 -0.06 5.86 17.34
C PRO A 55 -1.49 6.28 16.98
N PRO A 56 -2.48 6.07 17.88
CA PRO A 56 -3.87 6.38 17.60
C PRO A 56 -4.05 7.81 17.07
N GLY A 57 -4.58 7.95 15.85
CA GLY A 57 -4.68 9.23 15.17
C GLY A 57 -5.25 9.09 13.75
N PRO A 58 -5.37 10.20 13.00
CA PRO A 58 -5.96 10.20 11.66
C PRO A 58 -5.18 9.35 10.63
N TYR A 59 -3.93 8.98 10.93
CA TYR A 59 -3.08 8.15 10.07
C TYR A 59 -3.11 6.66 10.44
N SER A 60 -3.57 6.32 11.66
CA SER A 60 -3.66 4.92 12.07
C SER A 60 -4.75 4.15 11.33
N ARG A 61 -5.76 4.85 10.79
CA ARG A 61 -6.82 4.29 9.95
C ARG A 61 -7.15 5.20 8.79
N THR A 62 -6.99 4.71 7.57
CA THR A 62 -7.31 5.47 6.36
C THR A 62 -8.22 4.65 5.44
N THR A 63 -9.19 5.31 4.80
CA THR A 63 -10.02 4.66 3.77
C THR A 63 -9.45 5.00 2.40
N LEU A 64 -9.09 3.98 1.64
CA LEU A 64 -8.67 4.03 0.25
C LEU A 64 -9.92 3.94 -0.65
N PRO A 65 -10.31 5.01 -1.38
CA PRO A 65 -11.43 4.91 -2.29
C PRO A 65 -11.23 3.85 -3.37
N ALA A 66 -12.31 3.21 -3.80
CA ALA A 66 -12.35 2.16 -4.83
C ALA A 66 -11.50 2.46 -6.06
N ARG A 67 -11.51 3.70 -6.57
CA ARG A 67 -10.73 4.11 -7.75
C ARG A 67 -9.22 3.84 -7.62
N HIS A 68 -8.70 3.90 -6.39
CA HIS A 68 -7.31 3.62 -6.06
C HIS A 68 -7.10 2.14 -5.74
N ALA A 69 -8.11 1.49 -5.16
CA ALA A 69 -8.08 0.06 -4.86
C ALA A 69 -7.96 -0.78 -6.13
N ARG A 70 -8.72 -0.43 -7.17
CA ARG A 70 -8.68 -1.10 -8.49
C ARG A 70 -7.52 -0.69 -9.39
N ASP A 71 -6.73 0.30 -9.02
CA ASP A 71 -5.61 0.75 -9.84
C ASP A 71 -4.52 -0.32 -9.84
N SER A 72 -4.18 -0.84 -11.03
CA SER A 72 -3.13 -1.85 -11.22
C SER A 72 -1.74 -1.39 -10.77
N ALA A 73 -1.52 -0.08 -10.60
CA ALA A 73 -0.29 0.49 -10.08
C ALA A 73 -0.29 0.65 -8.56
N THR A 74 -1.41 0.40 -7.87
CA THR A 74 -1.48 0.41 -6.40
C THR A 74 -0.89 -0.89 -5.84
N LEU A 75 0.17 -0.75 -5.04
CA LEU A 75 0.89 -1.86 -4.44
C LEU A 75 0.78 -1.86 -2.91
N ILE A 76 0.70 -3.06 -2.34
CA ILE A 76 1.16 -3.36 -0.98
C ILE A 76 2.64 -3.73 -1.08
N ALA A 77 3.50 -2.73 -0.96
CA ALA A 77 4.94 -2.87 -1.14
C ALA A 77 5.58 -3.57 0.06
N LEU A 78 6.48 -4.51 -0.25
CA LEU A 78 7.30 -5.27 0.71
C LEU A 78 8.79 -4.94 0.58
N ARG A 79 9.20 -4.41 -0.59
CA ARG A 79 10.59 -4.10 -0.92
C ARG A 79 10.70 -2.73 -1.58
N LEU A 80 11.85 -2.10 -1.36
CA LEU A 80 12.25 -0.81 -1.92
C LEU A 80 13.63 -0.95 -2.54
N ASN A 81 13.79 -0.59 -3.81
CA ASN A 81 15.05 -0.65 -4.56
C ASN A 81 15.74 -2.02 -4.46
N GLY A 82 14.95 -3.09 -4.50
CA GLY A 82 15.45 -4.46 -4.39
C GLY A 82 15.82 -4.92 -2.97
N ALA A 83 15.74 -4.06 -1.96
CA ALA A 83 15.93 -4.44 -0.55
C ALA A 83 14.58 -4.61 0.17
N GLU A 84 14.55 -5.37 1.26
CA GLU A 84 13.39 -5.37 2.16
C GLU A 84 13.18 -3.97 2.76
N LEU A 85 11.93 -3.61 3.05
CA LEU A 85 11.65 -2.32 3.67
C LEU A 85 12.33 -2.23 5.05
N ASP A 86 12.95 -1.10 5.35
CA ASP A 86 13.34 -0.76 6.72
C ASP A 86 12.12 -0.28 7.52
N LEU A 87 12.27 -0.22 8.85
CA LEU A 87 11.25 0.33 9.75
C LEU A 87 10.85 1.75 9.33
N ASP A 88 11.81 2.64 9.03
CA ASP A 88 11.54 4.01 8.60
C ASP A 88 10.79 4.08 7.25
N HIS A 89 10.96 3.04 6.43
CA HIS A 89 10.35 2.94 5.12
C HIS A 89 8.98 2.26 5.14
N GLY A 90 8.58 1.65 6.26
CA GLY A 90 7.24 1.08 6.45
C GLY A 90 7.20 -0.44 6.63
N TYR A 91 8.30 -1.09 7.01
CA TYR A 91 8.30 -2.52 7.34
C TYR A 91 7.17 -2.89 8.33
N PRO A 92 6.43 -3.98 8.14
CA PRO A 92 6.66 -5.07 7.17
C PRO A 92 6.08 -4.82 5.78
N CYS A 93 5.11 -3.91 5.65
CA CYS A 93 4.52 -3.55 4.37
C CYS A 93 3.88 -2.16 4.40
N ARG A 94 3.82 -1.52 3.23
CA ARG A 94 3.23 -0.18 3.07
C ARG A 94 2.36 -0.09 1.82
N LEU A 95 1.45 0.88 1.82
CA LEU A 95 0.68 1.25 0.64
C LEU A 95 1.50 2.18 -0.27
N ILE A 96 1.57 1.87 -1.55
CA ILE A 96 2.03 2.78 -2.61
C ILE A 96 0.89 2.94 -3.63
N ALA A 97 0.34 4.14 -3.75
CA ALA A 97 -0.70 4.46 -4.72
C ALA A 97 -0.30 5.74 -5.47
N PRO A 98 -0.01 5.68 -6.80
CA PRO A 98 0.58 6.80 -7.55
C PRO A 98 -0.27 8.07 -7.60
N THR A 99 -1.59 7.92 -7.52
CA THR A 99 -2.56 9.02 -7.66
C THR A 99 -2.99 9.59 -6.30
N ARG A 100 -2.27 9.27 -5.23
CA ARG A 100 -2.54 9.72 -3.86
C ARG A 100 -1.44 10.67 -3.36
N PRO A 101 -1.78 11.78 -2.68
CA PRO A 101 -0.79 12.63 -2.01
C PRO A 101 0.12 11.79 -1.10
N GLY A 102 1.43 12.02 -1.13
CA GLY A 102 2.43 11.20 -0.42
C GLY A 102 2.19 11.06 1.10
N VAL A 103 1.52 12.04 1.72
CA VAL A 103 1.05 12.02 3.11
C VAL A 103 0.06 10.89 3.44
N LEU A 104 -0.55 10.27 2.42
CA LEU A 104 -1.49 9.16 2.56
C LEU A 104 -0.92 7.80 2.13
N GLN A 105 0.40 7.71 1.90
CA GLN A 105 1.07 6.43 1.70
C GLN A 105 1.28 5.76 3.07
N THR A 106 0.21 5.12 3.57
CA THR A 106 0.17 4.51 4.89
C THR A 106 1.31 3.50 5.07
N LYS A 107 2.19 3.77 6.04
CA LYS A 107 3.27 2.89 6.48
C LYS A 107 2.74 1.88 7.51
N TRP A 108 3.49 0.80 7.74
CA TRP A 108 3.24 -0.16 8.82
C TRP A 108 1.85 -0.79 8.80
N LEU A 109 1.39 -1.19 7.62
CA LEU A 109 0.08 -1.80 7.46
C LEU A 109 0.00 -3.11 8.26
N THR A 110 -1.08 -3.24 9.03
CA THR A 110 -1.40 -4.46 9.79
C THR A 110 -2.71 -5.09 9.39
N ARG A 111 -3.62 -4.30 8.81
CA ARG A 111 -4.91 -4.80 8.36
C ARG A 111 -5.40 -4.07 7.13
N ILE A 112 -5.95 -4.84 6.20
CA ILE A 112 -6.61 -4.39 4.98
C ILE A 112 -8.03 -4.97 5.03
N GLU A 113 -9.04 -4.11 4.98
CA GLU A 113 -10.45 -4.47 5.09
C GLU A 113 -11.20 -3.89 3.90
N VAL A 114 -11.92 -4.72 3.16
CA VAL A 114 -12.85 -4.21 2.14
C VAL A 114 -14.07 -3.63 2.84
N VAL A 115 -14.35 -2.35 2.61
CA VAL A 115 -15.49 -1.63 3.19
C VAL A 115 -16.58 -1.54 2.14
N GLY A 116 -17.64 -2.31 2.33
CA GLY A 116 -18.82 -2.29 1.47
C GLY A 116 -18.97 -3.55 0.64
N GLY A 117 -19.86 -4.41 1.13
CA GLY A 117 -20.88 -5.12 0.35
C GLY A 117 -22.25 -4.61 0.78
#